data_AF-A0A382G398-F1
#
_entry.id   AF-A0A382G398-F1
#
_cell.length_a   1.000
_cell.length_b   1.000
_cell.length_c   1.000
_cell.angle_alpha   90.00
_cell.angle_beta   90.00
_cell.angle_gamma   90.00
#
_symmetry.space_group_name_H-M   'P 1'
#
loop_
_entity.id
_entity.type
_entity.pdbx_description
1 polymer ?
#
loop_
_entity_poly.entity_id
_entity_poly.type
_entity_poly.pdbx_seq_one_letter_code
_entity_poly.pdbx_strand_id
1 'polypeptide(L)'
;MIESRKRFVILCHGSFNYIKNKTGNMLIRYRQDEVLAIIDNTKVGKTSDSELGYGGEIPVVADFKSCLSYSPDTLVIGNASQGGFISDEYRKEVMNAIESGCDIISGMHQFLVDDPELSKAAAKYGVTLTDLRRPPEPPNFPKGSWKK
;
A
#
# COMPACT_ATOMS: atom_id res chain seq x y z
N MET A 1 3.81 26.17 -0.31
CA MET A 1 4.00 25.20 0.79
C MET A 1 4.63 23.97 0.17
N ILE A 2 5.83 23.59 0.60
CA ILE A 2 6.41 22.31 0.15
C ILE A 2 5.61 21.24 0.87
N GLU A 3 4.84 20.44 0.13
CA GLU A 3 4.17 19.26 0.71
C GLU A 3 5.22 18.40 1.41
N SER A 4 4.95 18.04 2.66
CA SER A 4 5.77 17.06 3.37
C SER A 4 5.88 15.80 2.53
N ARG A 5 7.09 15.24 2.41
CA ARG A 5 7.27 13.93 1.78
C ARG A 5 6.42 12.89 2.52
N LYS A 6 5.85 11.96 1.76
CA LYS A 6 5.01 10.89 2.29
C LYS A 6 5.87 9.86 3.04
N ARG A 7 5.26 9.13 3.97
CA ARG A 7 5.92 8.18 4.88
C ARG A 7 5.25 6.82 4.75
N PHE A 8 5.65 6.09 3.71
CA PHE A 8 5.04 4.84 3.29
C PHE A 8 5.51 3.66 4.14
N VAL A 9 4.57 2.74 4.41
CA VAL A 9 4.86 1.36 4.75
C VAL A 9 4.18 0.44 3.74
N ILE A 10 4.86 -0.63 3.36
CA ILE A 10 4.43 -1.49 2.25
C ILE A 10 3.90 -2.81 2.81
N LEU A 11 2.63 -3.14 2.55
CA LEU A 11 2.03 -4.42 2.93
C LEU A 11 2.19 -5.45 1.82
N CYS A 12 2.89 -6.57 2.09
CA CYS A 12 3.10 -7.63 1.11
C CYS A 12 3.36 -9.02 1.72
N HIS A 13 2.57 -9.46 2.71
CA HIS A 13 2.72 -10.79 3.34
C HIS A 13 2.90 -11.93 2.33
N GLY A 14 3.92 -12.76 2.56
CA GLY A 14 4.29 -13.91 1.73
C GLY A 14 4.71 -13.56 0.28
N SER A 15 4.80 -12.28 -0.03
CA SER A 15 4.90 -11.77 -1.40
C SER A 15 6.04 -10.78 -1.58
N PHE A 16 6.84 -10.51 -0.53
CA PHE A 16 8.00 -9.64 -0.67
C PHE A 16 9.10 -10.31 -1.49
N ASN A 17 9.08 -10.09 -2.80
CA ASN A 17 10.14 -10.49 -3.72
C ASN A 17 10.07 -9.65 -5.00
N TYR A 18 11.02 -9.86 -5.90
CA TYR A 18 11.12 -9.13 -7.17
C TYR A 18 9.85 -9.18 -8.04
N ILE A 19 9.11 -10.29 -8.03
CA ILE A 19 8.03 -10.59 -8.99
C ILE A 19 6.66 -10.19 -8.45
N LYS A 20 6.37 -10.51 -7.19
CA LYS A 20 5.02 -10.45 -6.61
C LYS A 20 4.71 -9.06 -6.04
N ASN A 21 5.68 -8.36 -5.46
CA ASN A 21 5.48 -7.06 -4.82
C ASN A 21 5.65 -5.88 -5.80
N LYS A 22 5.01 -5.90 -6.97
CA LYS A 22 5.31 -4.93 -8.05
C LYS A 22 5.13 -3.48 -7.63
N THR A 23 4.02 -3.17 -6.96
CA THR A 23 3.72 -1.81 -6.49
C THR A 23 4.69 -1.39 -5.39
N GLY A 24 4.96 -2.28 -4.42
CA GLY A 24 5.92 -1.99 -3.35
C GLY A 24 7.35 -1.80 -3.89
N ASN A 25 7.79 -2.67 -4.81
CA ASN A 25 9.12 -2.59 -5.43
C ASN A 25 9.31 -1.28 -6.22
N MET A 26 8.25 -0.75 -6.82
CA MET A 26 8.28 0.58 -7.46
C MET A 26 8.61 1.67 -6.43
N LEU A 27 7.97 1.66 -5.26
CA LEU A 27 8.25 2.63 -4.19
C LEU A 27 9.68 2.47 -3.66
N ILE A 28 10.10 1.24 -3.37
CA ILE A 28 11.45 0.95 -2.89
C ILE A 28 12.50 1.46 -3.88
N ARG A 29 12.26 1.31 -5.19
CA ARG A 29 13.23 1.69 -6.22
C ARG A 29 13.26 3.18 -6.53
N TYR A 30 12.11 3.85 -6.59
CA TYR A 30 12.00 5.21 -7.12
C TYR A 30 11.64 6.26 -6.06
N ARG A 31 11.24 5.82 -4.87
CA ARG A 31 10.84 6.67 -3.73
C ARG A 31 11.42 6.13 -2.42
N GLN A 32 12.65 5.61 -2.47
CA GLN A 32 13.28 4.87 -1.36
C GLN A 32 13.24 5.63 -0.03
N ASP A 33 13.57 6.94 -0.04
CA ASP A 33 13.62 7.80 1.14
C ASP A 33 12.27 7.96 1.87
N GLU A 34 11.18 7.60 1.20
CA GLU A 34 9.82 7.70 1.73
C GLU A 34 9.29 6.35 2.24
N VAL A 35 10.02 5.25 2.03
CA VAL A 35 9.63 3.91 2.49
C VAL A 35 10.29 3.62 3.83
N LEU A 36 9.47 3.52 4.88
CA LEU A 36 9.93 3.33 6.25
C LEU A 36 10.12 1.86 6.62
N ALA A 37 9.25 0.98 6.12
CA ALA A 37 9.29 -0.44 6.42
C ALA A 37 8.47 -1.26 5.41
N ILE A 38 8.76 -2.55 5.35
CA ILE A 38 8.04 -3.55 4.57
C ILE A 38 7.39 -4.55 5.54
N ILE A 39 6.10 -4.81 5.38
CA ILE A 39 5.34 -5.72 6.22
C ILE A 39 5.22 -7.05 5.49
N ASP A 40 6.00 -8.03 5.94
CA ASP A 40 5.95 -9.43 5.48
C ASP A 40 6.39 -10.37 6.63
N ASN A 41 5.41 -11.05 7.22
CA ASN A 41 5.61 -12.01 8.31
C ASN A 41 6.51 -13.21 7.95
N THR A 42 6.76 -13.48 6.67
CA THR A 42 7.64 -14.58 6.26
C THR A 42 9.12 -14.20 6.23
N LYS A 43 9.44 -12.89 6.33
CA LYS A 43 10.79 -12.34 6.12
C LYS A 43 11.23 -11.34 7.20
N VAL A 44 10.59 -11.39 8.36
CA VAL A 44 10.90 -10.51 9.50
C VAL A 44 12.39 -10.52 9.83
N GLY A 45 12.95 -9.33 10.07
CA GLY A 45 14.36 -9.14 10.41
C GLY A 45 15.30 -9.07 9.20
N LYS A 46 14.81 -9.33 7.98
CA LYS A 46 15.54 -9.01 6.75
C LYS A 46 15.46 -7.53 6.42
N THR A 47 16.30 -7.10 5.48
CA THR A 47 16.22 -5.78 4.85
C THR A 47 15.80 -5.90 3.39
N SER A 48 15.38 -4.79 2.78
CA SER A 48 15.09 -4.74 1.35
C SER A 48 16.26 -5.20 0.51
N ASP A 49 17.48 -4.74 0.83
CA ASP A 49 18.68 -5.10 0.08
C ASP A 49 18.95 -6.61 0.11
N SER A 50 18.78 -7.25 1.27
CA SER A 50 19.00 -8.69 1.42
C SER A 50 18.07 -9.57 0.57
N GLU A 51 16.89 -9.06 0.21
CA GLU A 51 15.87 -9.82 -0.55
C GLU A 51 15.79 -9.39 -2.01
N LEU A 52 16.01 -8.11 -2.32
CA LEU A 52 15.85 -7.54 -3.65
C LEU A 52 17.18 -7.13 -4.32
N GLY A 53 18.26 -6.96 -3.55
CA GLY A 53 19.52 -6.36 -4.00
C GLY A 53 19.45 -4.84 -4.21
N TYR A 54 18.41 -4.19 -3.69
CA TYR A 54 18.25 -2.73 -3.67
C TYR A 54 17.27 -2.33 -2.56
N GLY A 55 17.18 -1.03 -2.27
CA GLY A 55 16.34 -0.51 -1.20
C GLY A 55 17.06 -0.39 0.15
N GLY A 56 18.35 -0.72 0.21
CA GLY A 56 19.19 -0.51 1.40
C GLY A 56 18.64 -1.17 2.66
N GLU A 57 18.73 -0.45 3.78
CA GLU A 57 18.42 -0.94 5.11
C GLU A 57 16.93 -0.90 5.48
N ILE A 58 16.01 -0.66 4.51
CA ILE A 58 14.57 -0.67 4.80
C ILE A 58 14.20 -2.00 5.46
N PRO A 59 13.70 -1.99 6.71
CA PRO A 59 13.49 -3.20 7.48
C PRO A 59 12.22 -3.93 7.05
N VAL A 60 12.26 -5.27 7.12
CA VAL A 60 11.08 -6.12 7.01
C VAL A 60 10.57 -6.46 8.41
N VAL A 61 9.30 -6.12 8.68
CA VAL A 61 8.63 -6.28 9.97
C VAL A 61 7.42 -7.20 9.88
N ALA A 62 6.94 -7.65 11.03
CA ALA A 62 5.91 -8.69 11.13
C ALA A 62 4.49 -8.18 10.82
N ASP A 63 4.17 -6.96 11.23
CA ASP A 63 2.82 -6.38 11.17
C ASP A 63 2.88 -4.85 11.13
N PHE A 64 1.72 -4.20 10.91
CA PHE A 64 1.62 -2.76 10.87
C PHE A 64 1.99 -2.10 12.21
N LYS A 65 1.65 -2.74 13.34
CA LYS A 65 1.91 -2.17 14.68
C LYS A 65 3.41 -2.00 14.93
N SER A 66 4.22 -2.90 14.39
CA SER A 66 5.68 -2.81 14.41
C SER A 66 6.23 -1.57 13.68
N CYS A 67 5.42 -0.93 12.82
CA CYS A 67 5.80 0.27 12.09
C CYS A 67 5.54 1.57 12.86
N LEU A 68 4.75 1.56 13.95
CA LEU A 68 4.27 2.78 14.62
C LEU A 68 5.40 3.68 15.12
N SER A 69 6.53 3.10 15.57
CA SER A 69 7.72 3.85 15.99
C SER A 69 8.33 4.68 14.86
N TYR A 70 8.12 4.28 13.60
CA TYR A 70 8.54 5.04 12.43
C TYR A 70 7.54 6.13 12.04
N SER A 71 6.41 6.30 12.75
CA SER A 71 5.38 7.31 12.46
C SER A 71 4.96 7.35 10.97
N PRO A 72 4.47 6.24 10.41
CA PRO A 72 3.99 6.22 9.03
C PRO A 72 2.75 7.11 8.87
N ASP A 73 2.53 7.60 7.65
CA ASP A 73 1.33 8.33 7.28
C ASP A 73 0.47 7.59 6.23
N THR A 74 1.03 6.57 5.58
CA THR A 74 0.39 5.88 4.47
C THR A 74 0.76 4.40 4.45
N LEU A 75 -0.23 3.53 4.38
CA LEU A 75 -0.08 2.11 4.07
C LEU A 75 -0.32 1.89 2.56
N VAL A 76 0.64 1.25 1.89
CA VAL A 76 0.50 0.86 0.48
C VAL A 76 0.41 -0.65 0.36
N ILE A 77 -0.64 -1.13 -0.29
CA ILE A 77 -0.79 -2.55 -0.62
C ILE A 77 0.14 -2.88 -1.80
N GLY A 78 1.28 -3.50 -1.48
CA GLY A 78 2.40 -3.70 -2.41
C GLY A 78 2.24 -4.88 -3.36
N ASN A 79 1.48 -5.90 -2.95
CA ASN A 79 1.09 -7.05 -3.76
C ASN A 79 -0.42 -7.10 -3.97
N ALA A 80 -0.84 -7.55 -5.16
CA ALA A 80 -2.20 -7.99 -5.41
C ALA A 80 -2.21 -9.53 -5.53
N SER A 81 -2.98 -10.18 -4.67
CA SER A 81 -3.20 -11.63 -4.71
C SER A 81 -3.80 -12.06 -6.05
N GLN A 82 -3.54 -13.30 -6.46
CA GLN A 82 -4.18 -13.86 -7.65
C GLN A 82 -5.69 -14.01 -7.37
N GLY A 83 -6.52 -13.29 -8.12
CA GLY A 83 -7.97 -13.17 -7.86
C GLY A 83 -8.39 -11.83 -7.26
N GLY A 84 -7.45 -11.05 -6.71
CA GLY A 84 -7.68 -9.66 -6.33
C GLY A 84 -8.52 -9.43 -5.07
N PHE A 85 -8.72 -10.47 -4.26
CA PHE A 85 -9.44 -10.40 -2.98
C PHE A 85 -8.54 -9.94 -1.84
N ILE A 86 -9.13 -9.21 -0.90
CA ILE A 86 -8.49 -8.82 0.37
C ILE A 86 -8.63 -9.98 1.35
N SER A 87 -7.51 -10.61 1.70
CA SER A 87 -7.50 -11.65 2.74
C SER A 87 -7.76 -11.03 4.12
N ASP A 88 -8.20 -11.85 5.07
CA ASP A 88 -8.39 -11.42 6.47
C ASP A 88 -7.09 -10.88 7.09
N GLU A 89 -5.94 -11.45 6.69
CA GLU A 89 -4.62 -10.98 7.09
C GLU A 89 -4.38 -9.54 6.61
N TYR A 90 -4.65 -9.25 5.33
CA TYR A 90 -4.50 -7.88 4.80
C TYR A 90 -5.53 -6.94 5.42
N ARG A 91 -6.78 -7.40 5.60
CA ARG A 91 -7.85 -6.62 6.21
C ARG A 91 -7.45 -6.15 7.61
N LYS A 92 -6.85 -7.04 8.41
CA LYS A 92 -6.38 -6.71 9.75
C LYS A 92 -5.32 -5.61 9.73
N GLU A 93 -4.33 -5.70 8.83
CA GLU A 93 -3.29 -4.67 8.73
C GLU A 93 -3.82 -3.34 8.20
N VAL A 94 -4.75 -3.37 7.23
CA VAL A 94 -5.45 -2.18 6.75
C VAL A 94 -6.24 -1.50 7.86
N MET A 95 -6.98 -2.26 8.68
CA MET A 95 -7.71 -1.72 9.82
C MET A 95 -6.77 -1.10 10.87
N ASN A 96 -5.67 -1.78 11.21
CA ASN A 96 -4.65 -1.22 12.12
C ASN A 96 -4.11 0.13 11.61
N ALA A 97 -3.88 0.24 10.30
CA ALA A 97 -3.41 1.46 9.67
C ALA A 97 -4.44 2.60 9.71
N ILE A 98 -5.71 2.29 9.40
CA ILE A 98 -6.82 3.24 9.49
C ILE A 98 -6.96 3.77 10.91
N GLU A 99 -6.98 2.89 11.91
CA GLU A 99 -7.11 3.26 13.33
C GLU A 99 -5.93 4.10 13.84
N SER A 100 -4.77 3.99 13.19
CA SER A 100 -3.57 4.77 13.47
C SER A 100 -3.48 6.08 12.69
N GLY A 101 -4.51 6.42 11.90
CA GLY A 101 -4.57 7.67 11.14
C GLY A 101 -3.78 7.64 9.82
N CYS A 102 -3.46 6.46 9.28
CA CYS A 102 -2.78 6.34 7.99
C CYS A 102 -3.74 6.27 6.82
N ASP A 103 -3.42 6.98 5.74
CA ASP A 103 -4.06 6.82 4.43
C ASP A 103 -3.77 5.41 3.87
N ILE A 104 -4.69 4.86 3.08
CA ILE A 104 -4.52 3.54 2.47
C ILE A 104 -4.51 3.69 0.95
N ILE A 105 -3.48 3.13 0.29
CA ILE A 105 -3.38 3.08 -1.16
C ILE A 105 -3.44 1.63 -1.62
N SER A 106 -4.42 1.32 -2.46
CA SER A 106 -4.65 0.00 -3.02
C SER A 106 -4.60 0.02 -4.53
N GLY A 107 -3.77 -0.86 -5.08
CA GLY A 107 -3.81 -1.23 -6.49
C GLY A 107 -4.53 -2.55 -6.74
N MET A 108 -5.44 -3.01 -5.86
CA MET A 108 -6.17 -4.27 -6.03
C MET A 108 -7.37 -4.11 -6.98
N HIS A 109 -7.94 -5.24 -7.43
CA HIS A 109 -9.17 -5.24 -8.23
C HIS A 109 -10.41 -5.04 -7.35
N GLN A 110 -10.40 -5.58 -6.14
CA GLN A 110 -11.39 -5.23 -5.12
C GLN A 110 -11.09 -3.84 -4.58
N PHE A 111 -12.11 -2.99 -4.58
CA PHE A 111 -12.01 -1.62 -4.08
C PHE A 111 -12.23 -1.56 -2.56
N LEU A 112 -11.37 -0.83 -1.86
CA LEU A 112 -11.47 -0.62 -0.42
C LEU A 112 -12.71 0.21 -0.07
N VAL A 113 -13.04 1.20 -0.90
CA VAL A 113 -14.17 2.12 -0.67
C VAL A 113 -15.53 1.42 -0.81
N ASP A 114 -15.61 0.26 -1.46
CA ASP A 114 -16.86 -0.51 -1.52
C ASP A 114 -17.08 -1.40 -0.30
N ASP A 115 -16.06 -1.55 0.55
CA ASP A 115 -16.18 -2.27 1.80
C ASP A 115 -16.82 -1.36 2.88
N PRO A 116 -18.01 -1.69 3.40
CA PRO A 116 -18.71 -0.82 4.34
C PRO A 116 -17.97 -0.64 5.67
N GLU A 117 -17.23 -1.66 6.12
CA GLU A 117 -16.50 -1.61 7.38
C GLU A 117 -15.26 -0.72 7.23
N LEU A 118 -14.47 -0.94 6.17
CA LEU A 118 -13.28 -0.11 5.91
C LEU A 118 -13.66 1.34 5.65
N SER A 119 -14.73 1.58 4.89
CA SER A 119 -15.19 2.94 4.57
C SER A 119 -15.70 3.68 5.80
N LYS A 120 -16.46 3.00 6.68
CA LYS A 120 -16.93 3.58 7.93
C LYS A 120 -15.77 3.87 8.87
N ALA A 121 -14.78 2.98 8.95
CA ALA A 121 -13.58 3.20 9.73
C ALA A 121 -12.79 4.40 9.18
N ALA A 122 -12.56 4.45 7.87
CA ALA A 122 -11.85 5.55 7.22
C ALA A 122 -12.50 6.92 7.51
N ALA A 123 -13.83 7.00 7.40
CA ALA A 123 -14.58 8.21 7.74
C ALA A 123 -14.45 8.58 9.24
N LYS A 124 -14.47 7.58 10.13
CA LYS A 124 -14.34 7.79 11.58
C LYS A 124 -12.96 8.33 11.97
N TYR A 125 -11.89 7.82 11.36
CA TYR A 125 -10.50 8.21 11.67
C TYR A 125 -9.98 9.35 10.79
N GLY A 126 -10.76 9.79 9.79
CA GLY A 126 -10.40 10.91 8.91
C GLY A 126 -9.29 10.58 7.92
N VAL A 127 -9.18 9.31 7.51
CA VAL A 127 -8.15 8.83 6.57
C VAL A 127 -8.73 8.61 5.18
N THR A 128 -7.87 8.68 4.17
CA THR A 128 -8.25 8.50 2.77
C THR A 128 -8.02 7.07 2.30
N LEU A 129 -9.02 6.44 1.68
CA LEU A 129 -8.87 5.20 0.94
C LEU A 129 -8.72 5.52 -0.55
N THR A 130 -7.57 5.19 -1.13
CA THR A 130 -7.24 5.45 -2.54
C THR A 130 -7.18 4.15 -3.33
N ASP A 131 -8.21 3.91 -4.15
CA ASP A 131 -8.26 2.78 -5.07
C ASP A 131 -7.70 3.18 -6.45
N LEU A 132 -6.45 2.84 -6.74
CA LEU A 132 -5.74 3.25 -7.96
C LEU A 132 -6.36 2.71 -9.25
N ARG A 133 -7.18 1.65 -9.17
CA ARG A 133 -7.90 1.05 -10.30
C ARG A 133 -9.32 1.58 -10.47
N ARG A 134 -9.82 2.38 -9.51
CA ARG A 134 -11.17 2.93 -9.60
C ARG A 134 -11.16 4.06 -10.66
N PRO A 135 -11.98 3.97 -11.72
CA PRO A 135 -12.08 5.05 -12.69
C PRO A 135 -12.66 6.31 -12.04
N PRO A 136 -12.32 7.51 -12.54
CA PRO A 136 -12.98 8.74 -12.12
C PRO A 136 -14.45 8.72 -12.52
N GLU A 137 -15.28 9.44 -11.78
CA GLU A 137 -16.69 9.68 -12.10
C GLU A 137 -16.90 11.18 -12.41
N PRO A 138 -17.34 11.55 -13.64
CA PRO A 138 -17.63 10.67 -14.77
C PRO A 138 -16.35 10.06 -15.39
N PRO A 139 -16.46 8.91 -16.08
CA PRO A 139 -15.33 8.30 -16.77
C PRO A 139 -14.68 9.24 -17.79
N ASN A 140 -13.35 9.35 -17.73
CA ASN A 140 -12.58 10.18 -18.66
C ASN A 140 -12.16 9.36 -19.89
N PHE A 141 -13.08 9.21 -20.84
CA PHE A 141 -12.77 8.60 -22.13
C PHE A 141 -12.24 9.65 -23.12
N PRO A 142 -11.11 9.38 -23.81
CA PRO A 142 -10.67 10.25 -24.90
C PRO A 142 -11.74 10.28 -25.99
N LYS A 143 -12.12 11.48 -26.43
CA LYS A 143 -12.97 11.65 -27.61
C LYS A 143 -12.14 11.28 -28.83
N GLY A 144 -12.47 10.16 -29.46
CA GLY A 144 -11.73 9.68 -30.64
C GLY A 144 -11.65 10.74 -31.73
N SER A 145 -10.45 10.94 -32.28
CA SER A 145 -10.21 11.88 -33.40
C SER A 145 -10.40 11.22 -34.77
N TRP A 146 -10.88 9.97 -34.80
CA TRP A 146 -10.99 9.19 -36.03
C TRP A 146 -12.08 9.79 -36.92
N LYS A 147 -11.69 10.25 -38.10
CA LYS A 147 -12.60 10.67 -39.18
C LYS A 147 -12.63 9.57 -40.22
N LYS A 148 -13.82 9.28 -40.76
CA LYS A 148 -14.00 8.36 -41.90
C LYS A 148 -13.23 8.84 -43.11
#